data_AF-A0AAD6YIR5-F1
#
_entry.id   AF-A0AAD6YIR5-F1
#
_cell.length_a   1.000
_cell.length_b   1.000
_cell.length_c   1.000
_cell.angle_alpha   90.00
_cell.angle_beta   90.00
_cell.angle_gamma   90.00
#
_symmetry.space_group_name_H-M   'P 1'
#
loop_
_entity.id
_entity.type
_entity.pdbx_description
1 polymer ?
#
loop_
_entity_poly.entity_id
_entity_poly.type
_entity_poly.pdbx_seq_one_letter_code
_entity_poly.pdbx_strand_id
1 'polypeptide(L)'
;ELWLEVFTHLPDYAMLPVSLTDHTFCRLMRPFLFSHFEFHPFALGHGAALLLPSSDKVHQSMERLRFWCSHEIASVVRSCHI
;
A
#
# COMPACT_ATOMS: atom_id res chain seq x y z
N GLU A 1 -11.39 -13.32 -16.63
CA GLU A 1 -10.07 -13.06 -17.25
C GLU A 1 -10.01 -11.67 -17.88
N LEU A 2 -10.96 -11.28 -18.75
CA LEU A 2 -11.02 -9.94 -19.38
C LEU A 2 -10.77 -8.74 -18.43
N TRP A 3 -11.43 -8.70 -17.27
CA TRP A 3 -11.27 -7.58 -16.32
C TRP A 3 -9.86 -7.46 -15.73
N LEU A 4 -9.16 -8.58 -15.51
CA LEU A 4 -7.78 -8.55 -15.01
C LEU A 4 -6.84 -7.93 -16.03
N GLU A 5 -7.05 -8.23 -17.31
CA GLU A 5 -6.30 -7.64 -18.43
C GLU A 5 -6.60 -6.15 -18.57
N VAL A 6 -7.86 -5.73 -18.40
CA VAL A 6 -8.21 -4.30 -18.32
C VAL A 6 -7.47 -3.62 -17.17
N PHE A 7 -7.42 -4.24 -15.99
CA PHE A 7 -6.74 -3.67 -14.82
C PHE A 7 -5.23 -3.52 -15.01
N THR A 8 -4.57 -4.41 -15.77
CA THR A 8 -3.14 -4.25 -16.09
C THR A 8 -2.83 -3.03 -16.95
N HIS A 9 -3.83 -2.48 -17.64
CA HIS A 9 -3.69 -1.29 -18.47
C HIS A 9 -4.21 -0.01 -17.82
N LEU A 10 -4.76 -0.11 -16.60
CA LEU A 10 -5.20 1.09 -15.87
C LEU A 10 -3.98 1.86 -15.34
N PRO A 11 -4.01 3.20 -15.45
CA PRO A 11 -3.02 4.02 -14.77
C PRO A 11 -3.24 3.97 -13.26
N ASP A 12 -2.17 4.13 -12.47
CA ASP A 12 -2.19 3.99 -11.01
C ASP A 12 -3.28 4.85 -10.33
N TYR A 13 -3.49 6.06 -10.82
CA TYR A 13 -4.50 6.98 -10.27
C TYR A 13 -5.95 6.48 -10.43
N ALA A 14 -6.20 5.60 -11.40
CA ALA A 14 -7.53 5.06 -11.67
C ALA A 14 -7.81 3.76 -10.90
N MET A 15 -6.76 3.10 -10.37
CA MET A 15 -6.93 1.79 -9.73
C MET A 15 -7.76 1.84 -8.46
N LEU A 16 -7.50 2.81 -7.57
CA LEU A 16 -8.22 2.93 -6.32
C LEU A 16 -9.70 3.30 -6.53
N PRO A 17 -10.06 4.32 -7.35
CA PRO A 17 -11.46 4.62 -7.62
C PRO A 17 -12.26 3.43 -8.17
N VAL A 18 -11.69 2.68 -9.12
CA VAL A 18 -12.35 1.51 -9.71
C VAL A 18 -12.52 0.40 -8.68
N SER A 19 -11.55 0.21 -7.78
CA SER A 19 -11.69 -0.80 -6.73
C SER A 19 -12.83 -0.51 -5.74
N LEU A 20 -13.23 0.75 -5.61
CA LEU A 20 -14.30 1.19 -4.70
C LEU A 20 -15.70 1.13 -5.31
N THR A 21 -15.83 0.90 -6.62
CA THR A 21 -17.15 0.86 -7.27
C THR A 21 -17.94 -0.41 -6.96
N ASP A 22 -17.25 -1.53 -6.70
CA ASP A 22 -17.89 -2.81 -6.39
C ASP A 22 -16.97 -3.74 -5.57
N HIS A 23 -17.57 -4.59 -4.74
CA HIS A 23 -16.84 -5.57 -3.92
C HIS A 23 -16.04 -6.58 -4.75
N THR A 24 -16.53 -6.96 -5.93
CA THR A 24 -15.84 -7.85 -6.86
C THR A 24 -14.58 -7.18 -7.41
N PHE A 25 -14.67 -5.90 -7.80
CA PHE A 25 -13.53 -5.15 -8.29
C PHE A 25 -12.50 -4.93 -7.20
N CYS A 26 -12.92 -4.61 -5.97
CA CYS A 26 -12.04 -4.58 -4.81
C CYS A 26 -11.24 -5.88 -4.68
N ARG A 27 -11.91 -7.05 -4.71
CA ARG A 27 -11.25 -8.35 -4.59
C ARG A 27 -10.29 -8.66 -5.75
N LEU A 28 -10.70 -8.36 -6.98
CA LEU A 28 -9.88 -8.60 -8.18
C LEU A 28 -8.69 -7.65 -8.27
N MET A 29 -8.81 -6.42 -7.75
CA MET A 29 -7.79 -5.39 -7.84
C MET A 29 -6.77 -5.43 -6.68
N ARG A 30 -7.07 -6.14 -5.58
CA ARG A 30 -6.15 -6.33 -4.43
C ARG A 30 -4.71 -6.67 -4.85
N PRO A 31 -4.45 -7.63 -5.77
CA PRO A 31 -3.09 -7.98 -6.17
C PRO A 31 -2.35 -6.86 -6.93
N PHE A 32 -3.07 -5.88 -7.47
CA PHE A 32 -2.49 -4.73 -8.17
C PHE A 32 -2.25 -3.56 -7.21
N LEU A 33 -3.17 -3.34 -6.28
CA LEU A 33 -3.09 -2.26 -5.29
C LEU A 33 -2.08 -2.53 -4.17
N PHE A 34 -1.91 -3.80 -3.80
CA PHE A 34 -1.13 -4.20 -2.63
C PHE A 34 0.04 -5.14 -2.96
N SER A 35 0.53 -5.11 -4.21
CA SER A 35 1.69 -5.91 -4.63
C SER A 35 3.00 -5.44 -3.98
N HIS A 36 3.15 -4.14 -3.78
CA HIS A 36 4.41 -3.52 -3.38
C HIS A 36 4.20 -2.64 -2.16
N PHE A 37 4.85 -2.99 -1.06
CA PHE A 37 4.84 -2.20 0.16
C PHE A 37 6.18 -1.46 0.33
N GLU A 38 6.10 -0.15 0.49
CA GLU A 38 7.25 0.69 0.79
C GLU A 38 6.96 1.48 2.08
N PHE A 39 7.87 1.34 3.04
CA PHE A 39 7.75 1.88 4.38
C PHE A 39 9.02 2.62 4.76
N HIS A 40 8.92 3.92 5.01
CA HIS A 40 10.04 4.75 5.42
C HIS A 40 9.76 5.30 6.83
N PRO A 41 10.11 4.56 7.90
CA PRO A 41 9.72 4.93 9.27
C PRO A 41 10.36 6.21 9.79
N PHE A 42 11.49 6.61 9.21
CA PHE A 42 12.28 7.74 9.70
C PHE A 42 12.62 8.69 8.56
N ALA A 43 12.32 9.97 8.75
CA ALA A 43 12.68 11.00 7.80
C ALA A 43 14.20 11.05 7.64
N LEU A 44 14.61 11.06 6.37
CA LEU A 44 15.96 11.34 5.90
C LEU A 44 16.54 12.53 6.68
N GLY A 45 17.65 12.31 7.39
CA GLY A 45 18.43 13.41 7.92
C GLY A 45 18.95 14.26 6.77
N HIS A 46 18.36 15.43 6.54
CA HIS A 46 18.96 16.44 5.68
C HIS A 46 19.90 17.29 6.56
N GLY A 47 21.11 16.77 6.79
CA GLY A 47 22.12 17.37 7.67
C GLY A 47 22.31 16.66 9.02
N ALA A 48 22.97 17.34 9.97
CA ALA A 48 23.41 16.79 11.28
C ALA A 48 22.28 16.63 12.33
N ALA A 49 21.05 17.03 12.03
CA ALA A 49 19.92 16.93 12.97
C ALA A 49 19.03 15.75 12.59
N LEU A 50 19.08 14.70 13.42
CA LEU A 50 18.20 13.54 13.31
C LEU A 50 16.84 13.92 13.91
N LEU A 51 15.86 14.24 13.06
CA LEU A 51 14.51 14.58 13.50
C LEU A 51 13.73 13.29 13.73
N LEU A 52 13.42 13.00 14.99
CA LEU A 52 12.51 11.91 15.35
C LEU A 52 11.08 12.24 14.89
N PRO A 53 10.33 11.26 14.35
CA PRO A 53 8.92 11.46 14.00
C PRO A 53 8.07 11.73 15.24
N SER A 54 6.99 12.50 15.07
CA SER A 54 6.00 12.68 16.15
C SER A 54 5.30 11.36 16.51
N SER A 55 4.76 11.27 17.73
CA SER A 55 4.00 10.10 18.21
C SER A 55 2.90 9.68 17.24
N ASP A 56 2.18 10.66 16.67
CA ASP A 56 1.07 10.41 15.76
C ASP A 56 1.54 9.78 14.45
N LYS A 57 2.69 10.22 13.93
CA LYS A 57 3.31 9.63 12.73
C LYS A 57 3.78 8.21 13.00
N VAL A 58 4.33 7.94 14.18
CA VAL A 58 4.69 6.57 14.60
C VAL A 58 3.43 5.70 14.68
N HIS A 59 2.35 6.21 15.26
CA HIS A 59 1.09 5.47 15.38
C HIS A 59 0.50 5.11 14.00
N GLN A 60 0.35 6.10 13.12
CA GLN A 60 -0.16 5.88 11.74
C GLN A 60 0.70 4.88 10.97
N SER A 61 2.02 4.96 11.14
CA SER A 61 2.97 4.04 10.53
C SER A 61 2.78 2.61 11.02
N MET A 62 2.55 2.42 12.32
CA MET A 62 2.27 1.12 12.92
C MET A 62 0.91 0.55 12.48
N GLU A 63 -0.12 1.38 12.35
CA GLU A 63 -1.42 0.95 11.82
C GLU A 63 -1.32 0.49 10.37
N ARG A 64 -0.59 1.24 9.55
CA ARG A 64 -0.31 0.87 8.16
C ARG A 64 0.41 -0.48 8.12
N LEU A 65 1.48 -0.67 8.89
CA LEU A 65 2.17 -1.96 8.99
C LEU A 65 1.22 -3.11 9.35
N ARG A 66 0.35 -2.93 10.35
CA ARG A 66 -0.64 -3.95 10.75
C ARG A 66 -1.62 -4.30 9.62
N PHE A 67 -2.07 -3.30 8.86
CA PHE A 67 -2.93 -3.52 7.70
C PHE A 67 -2.24 -4.38 6.64
N TRP A 68 -0.99 -4.05 6.29
CA TRP A 68 -0.21 -4.78 5.29
C TRP A 68 0.14 -6.21 5.73
N CYS A 69 0.31 -6.43 7.04
CA CYS A 69 0.53 -7.76 7.62
C CYS A 69 -0.76 -8.56 7.85
N SER A 70 -1.94 -8.02 7.55
CA SER A 70 -3.21 -8.73 7.75
C SER A 70 -3.32 -9.95 6.82
N HIS A 71 -4.03 -11.00 7.26
CA HIS A 71 -4.16 -12.24 6.48
C HIS A 71 -4.74 -12.01 5.07
N GLU A 72 -5.63 -11.02 4.93
CA GLU A 72 -6.25 -10.67 3.66
C GLU A 72 -5.30 -10.03 2.64
N ILE A 73 -4.26 -9.34 3.09
CA ILE A 73 -3.35 -8.56 2.25
C ILE A 73 -1.98 -9.23 2.13
N ALA A 74 -1.48 -9.82 3.21
CA ALA A 74 -0.13 -10.41 3.26
C ALA A 74 0.12 -11.44 2.16
N SER A 75 -0.91 -12.19 1.75
CA SER A 75 -0.82 -13.20 0.68
C SER A 75 -0.60 -12.62 -0.72
N VAL A 76 -0.92 -11.35 -0.96
CA VAL A 76 -0.78 -10.68 -2.26
C VAL A 76 0.43 -9.74 -2.35
N VAL A 77 1.11 -9.47 -1.23
CA VAL A 77 2.33 -8.65 -1.19
C VAL A 77 3.49 -9.45 -1.80
N ARG A 78 4.11 -8.91 -2.85
CA ARG A 78 5.22 -9.51 -3.59
C ARG A 78 6.57 -8.89 -3.25
N SER A 79 6.59 -7.62 -2.85
CA SER A 79 7.80 -6.96 -2.35
C SER A 79 7.50 -6.07 -1.15
N CYS A 80 8.48 -5.96 -0.27
CA CYS A 80 8.46 -5.14 0.94
C CYS A 80 9.81 -4.45 1.07
N HIS A 81 9.80 -3.13 1.09
CA HIS A 81 10.96 -2.29 1.35
C HIS A 81 10.72 -1.48 2.62
N ILE A 82 11.63 -1.61 3.59
CA ILE A 82 11.63 -0.95 4.90
C ILE A 82 12.86 -0.05 4.99
#